data_AF-A0A3C0AHD5-F1
#
_entry.id   AF-A0A3C0AHD5-F1
#
_cell.length_a   1.000
_cell.length_b   1.000
_cell.length_c   1.000
_cell.angle_alpha   90.00
_cell.angle_beta   90.00
_cell.angle_gamma   90.00
#
_symmetry.space_group_name_H-M   'P 1'
#
loop_
_entity.id
_entity.type
_entity.pdbx_description
1 polymer ?
#
loop_
_entity_poly.entity_id
_entity_poly.type
_entity_poly.pdbx_seq_one_letter_code
_entity_poly.pdbx_strand_id
1 'polypeptide(L)'
;MNRLALFEDRSALQFTPVALMRPVFELLCGQFTARERILKSVPAREWGGLIRPALTEVYAEEFPEARINDAVWLSEAPTLLVNGRWLPARQEISHLANVTSDTVGMIGNTVAYLLLEPEEAVLLTAEAWDDAIQKIA
;
A
#
# COMPACT_ATOMS: atom_id res chain seq x y z
N MET A 1 -13.33 -5.03 5.24
CA MET A 1 -12.64 -3.73 5.45
C MET A 1 -13.16 -2.72 4.44
N ASN A 2 -13.14 -1.43 4.75
CA ASN A 2 -13.70 -0.39 3.87
C ASN A 2 -12.63 0.30 3.00
N ARG A 3 -11.37 0.37 3.48
CA ARG A 3 -10.26 1.09 2.85
C ARG A 3 -9.01 0.23 2.72
N LEU A 4 -8.28 0.40 1.63
CA LEU A 4 -6.99 -0.26 1.36
C LEU A 4 -6.03 0.76 0.75
N ALA A 5 -4.78 0.79 1.21
CA ALA A 5 -3.72 1.56 0.55
C ALA A 5 -2.53 0.67 0.21
N LEU A 6 -2.01 0.82 -1.00
CA LEU A 6 -0.74 0.21 -1.40
C LEU A 6 0.39 1.18 -1.07
N PHE A 7 1.49 0.71 -0.50
CA PHE A 7 2.62 1.60 -0.19
C PHE A 7 3.92 1.15 -0.86
N GLU A 8 4.72 2.12 -1.28
CA GLU A 8 6.12 1.92 -1.64
C GLU A 8 6.99 2.03 -0.38
N ASP A 9 7.91 1.10 -0.21
CA ASP A 9 9.00 1.22 0.76
C ASP A 9 10.29 1.71 0.06
N ARG A 10 11.36 1.89 0.83
CA ARG A 10 12.66 2.36 0.30
C ARG A 10 13.25 1.42 -0.74
N SER A 11 12.87 0.13 -0.73
CA SER A 11 13.34 -0.86 -1.68
C SER A 11 12.62 -0.79 -3.03
N ALA A 12 11.55 0.01 -3.17
CA ALA A 12 10.90 0.26 -4.47
C ALA A 12 11.89 0.79 -5.52
N LEU A 13 12.88 1.60 -5.13
CA LEU A 13 13.91 2.12 -6.04
C LEU A 13 14.84 1.04 -6.62
N GLN A 14 14.94 -0.13 -5.98
CA GLN A 14 15.71 -1.27 -6.50
C GLN A 14 15.10 -1.88 -7.78
N PHE A 15 13.87 -1.49 -8.12
CA PHE A 15 13.20 -1.87 -9.36
C PHE A 15 13.47 -0.89 -10.51
N THR A 16 14.45 0.00 -10.37
CA THR A 16 14.90 0.84 -11.48
C THR A 16 15.59 -0.01 -12.55
N PRO A 17 15.32 0.22 -13.86
CA PRO A 17 14.51 1.31 -14.42
C PRO A 17 13.03 0.98 -14.60
N VAL A 18 12.61 -0.26 -14.38
CA VAL A 18 11.25 -0.71 -14.75
C VAL A 18 10.14 -0.04 -13.94
N ALA A 19 10.41 0.36 -12.70
CA ALA A 19 9.50 1.13 -11.84
C ALA A 19 9.89 2.61 -11.70
N LEU A 20 10.67 3.17 -12.63
CA LEU A 20 11.12 4.56 -12.49
C LEU A 20 9.95 5.56 -12.61
N MET A 21 9.08 5.36 -13.60
CA MET A 21 7.96 6.26 -13.96
C MET A 21 6.61 5.78 -13.44
N ARG A 22 6.58 4.85 -12.49
CA ARG A 22 5.37 4.25 -11.93
C ARG A 22 5.62 3.67 -10.55
N PRO A 23 4.63 3.58 -9.67
CA PRO A 23 4.78 2.86 -8.42
C PRO A 23 5.15 1.39 -8.67
N VAL A 24 5.94 0.77 -7.79
CA VAL A 24 6.38 -0.63 -7.96
C VAL A 24 5.21 -1.62 -8.11
N PHE A 25 4.06 -1.31 -7.50
CA PHE A 25 2.85 -2.14 -7.60
C PHE A 25 2.14 -2.06 -8.97
N GLU A 26 2.55 -1.16 -9.87
CA GLU A 26 2.11 -1.12 -11.27
C GLU A 26 2.89 -2.07 -12.18
N LEU A 27 3.89 -2.78 -11.66
CA LEU A 27 4.60 -3.78 -12.45
C LEU A 27 3.69 -4.98 -12.73
N LEU A 28 3.71 -5.42 -13.99
CA LEU A 28 3.00 -6.62 -14.43
C LEU A 28 3.58 -7.87 -13.79
N CYS A 29 2.71 -8.66 -13.16
CA CYS A 29 3.04 -9.90 -12.48
C CYS A 29 2.24 -11.05 -13.08
N GLY A 30 2.44 -11.30 -14.38
CA GLY A 30 1.61 -12.17 -15.21
C GLY A 30 0.60 -11.36 -16.01
N GLN A 31 -0.69 -11.68 -15.90
CA GLN A 31 -1.75 -10.99 -16.63
C GLN A 31 -2.16 -9.63 -16.03
N PHE A 32 -1.86 -9.42 -14.74
CA PHE A 32 -2.30 -8.25 -13.98
C PHE A 32 -1.12 -7.57 -13.31
N THR A 33 -1.24 -6.27 -13.03
CA THR A 33 -0.32 -5.57 -12.13
C THR A 33 -0.47 -6.10 -10.69
N ALA A 34 0.51 -5.85 -9.83
CA ALA A 34 0.39 -6.22 -8.42
C ALA A 34 -0.82 -5.51 -7.77
N ARG A 35 -1.06 -4.22 -8.07
CA ARG A 35 -2.25 -3.48 -7.61
C ARG A 35 -3.54 -4.17 -8.04
N GLU A 36 -3.68 -4.47 -9.32
CA GLU A 36 -4.90 -5.10 -9.85
C GLU A 36 -5.18 -6.45 -9.17
N ARG A 37 -4.13 -7.24 -8.90
CA ARG A 37 -4.28 -8.51 -8.19
C ARG A 37 -4.81 -8.32 -6.77
N ILE A 38 -4.29 -7.34 -6.04
CA ILE A 38 -4.73 -7.03 -4.67
C ILE A 38 -6.17 -6.49 -4.69
N LEU A 39 -6.46 -5.45 -5.48
CA LEU A 39 -7.79 -4.81 -5.50
C LEU A 39 -8.91 -5.73 -6.00
N LYS A 40 -8.62 -6.68 -6.89
CA LYS A 40 -9.61 -7.69 -7.32
C LYS A 40 -9.88 -8.75 -6.25
N SER A 41 -8.93 -8.98 -5.37
CA SER A 41 -8.97 -10.07 -4.38
C SER A 41 -9.44 -9.59 -3.01
N VAL A 42 -9.22 -8.32 -2.69
CA VAL A 42 -9.65 -7.70 -1.42
C VAL A 42 -10.77 -6.70 -1.72
N PRO A 43 -12.01 -6.96 -1.25
CA PRO A 43 -13.13 -6.05 -1.48
C PRO A 43 -12.96 -4.80 -0.60
N ALA A 44 -12.37 -3.75 -1.14
CA ALA A 44 -12.31 -2.41 -0.54
C ALA A 44 -13.24 -1.46 -1.31
N ARG A 45 -13.91 -0.55 -0.58
CA ARG A 45 -14.79 0.46 -1.21
C ARG A 45 -14.00 1.66 -1.72
N GLU A 46 -12.93 2.00 -1.01
CA GLU A 46 -12.01 3.06 -1.37
C GLU A 46 -10.60 2.48 -1.40
N TRP A 47 -9.76 3.02 -2.28
CA TRP A 47 -8.36 2.64 -2.33
C TRP A 47 -7.45 3.86 -2.48
N GLY A 48 -6.19 3.67 -2.09
CA GLY A 48 -5.17 4.71 -2.16
C GLY A 48 -3.77 4.17 -2.36
N GLY A 49 -2.83 5.11 -2.42
CA GLY A 49 -1.41 4.84 -2.64
C GLY A 49 -0.53 5.74 -1.78
N LEU A 50 0.47 5.16 -1.12
CA LEU A 50 1.59 5.88 -0.52
C LEU A 50 2.80 5.68 -1.43
N ILE A 51 3.08 6.66 -2.27
CA ILE A 51 4.07 6.54 -3.36
C ILE A 51 5.07 7.68 -3.31
N ARG A 52 6.22 7.47 -3.95
CA ARG A 52 7.28 8.50 -4.05
C ARG A 52 6.73 9.85 -4.54
N PRO A 53 7.11 10.99 -3.94
CA PRO A 53 6.58 12.32 -4.29
C PRO A 53 6.64 12.68 -5.77
N ALA A 54 7.69 12.24 -6.47
CA ALA A 54 7.88 12.50 -7.90
C ALA A 54 6.80 11.88 -8.80
N LEU A 55 6.01 10.92 -8.29
CA LEU A 55 4.93 10.26 -9.03
C LEU A 55 3.54 10.78 -8.65
N THR A 56 3.41 11.50 -7.53
CA THR A 56 2.11 11.84 -6.91
C THR A 56 1.16 12.54 -7.86
N GLU A 57 1.60 13.61 -8.54
CA GLU A 57 0.75 14.44 -9.39
C GLU A 57 0.19 13.64 -10.58
N VAL A 58 1.08 13.04 -11.37
CA VAL A 58 0.70 12.27 -12.57
C VAL A 58 -0.15 11.06 -12.20
N TYR A 59 0.20 10.36 -11.13
CA TYR A 59 -0.53 9.17 -10.71
C TYR A 59 -1.93 9.50 -10.17
N ALA A 60 -2.10 10.63 -9.49
CA ALA A 60 -3.41 11.12 -9.07
C ALA A 60 -4.28 11.59 -10.25
N GLU A 61 -3.67 12.15 -11.30
CA GLU A 61 -4.38 12.49 -12.55
C GLU A 61 -4.85 11.23 -13.31
N GLU A 62 -4.01 10.20 -13.37
CA GLU A 62 -4.32 8.93 -14.04
C GLU A 62 -5.42 8.13 -13.29
N PHE A 63 -5.42 8.17 -11.96
CA PHE A 63 -6.37 7.46 -11.10
C PHE A 63 -7.12 8.42 -10.17
N PRO A 64 -8.09 9.20 -10.68
CA PRO A 64 -8.79 10.24 -9.92
C PRO A 64 -9.63 9.71 -8.76
N GLU A 65 -9.97 8.42 -8.76
CA GLU A 65 -10.68 7.76 -7.66
C GLU A 65 -9.76 7.35 -6.50
N ALA A 66 -8.43 7.36 -6.71
CA ALA A 66 -7.45 6.91 -5.74
C ALA A 66 -7.03 8.02 -4.78
N ARG A 67 -6.85 7.68 -3.51
CA ARG A 67 -6.32 8.58 -2.48
C ARG A 67 -4.80 8.48 -2.43
N ILE A 68 -4.11 9.43 -3.06
CA ILE A 68 -2.64 9.39 -3.19
C ILE A 68 -1.99 10.29 -2.13
N ASN A 69 -1.13 9.72 -1.29
CA ASN A 69 -0.43 10.40 -0.19
C ASN A 69 -1.37 11.27 0.66
N ASP A 70 -2.63 10.83 0.84
CA ASP A 70 -3.68 11.60 1.50
C ASP A 70 -3.74 11.27 2.99
N ALA A 71 -3.01 12.04 3.78
CA ALA A 71 -2.94 11.87 5.24
C ALA A 71 -4.29 12.13 5.93
N VAL A 72 -5.10 13.05 5.38
CA VAL A 72 -6.44 13.34 5.94
C VAL A 72 -7.32 12.11 5.80
N TRP A 73 -7.35 11.52 4.60
CA TRP A 73 -8.10 10.29 4.35
C TRP A 73 -7.63 9.12 5.24
N LEU A 74 -6.33 8.95 5.46
CA LEU A 74 -5.80 7.90 6.36
C LEU A 74 -6.24 8.09 7.82
N SER A 75 -6.41 9.34 8.27
CA SER A 75 -6.80 9.67 9.66
C SER A 75 -8.29 9.57 9.96
N GLU A 76 -9.13 9.24 8.97
CA GLU A 76 -10.60 9.20 9.14
C GLU A 76 -11.14 7.81 9.49
N ALA A 77 -10.46 6.73 9.08
CA ALA A 77 -10.91 5.36 9.30
C ALA A 77 -9.77 4.33 9.12
N PRO A 78 -9.88 3.14 9.75
CA PRO A 78 -8.86 2.09 9.63
C PRO A 78 -8.62 1.70 8.17
N THR A 79 -7.35 1.61 7.80
CA THR A 79 -6.94 1.36 6.41
C THR A 79 -5.96 0.20 6.34
N LEU A 80 -6.27 -0.82 5.54
CA LEU A 80 -5.34 -1.92 5.30
C LEU A 80 -4.18 -1.42 4.43
N LEU A 81 -2.97 -1.38 5.00
CA LEU A 81 -1.76 -1.07 4.26
C LEU A 81 -1.18 -2.36 3.69
N VAL A 82 -0.85 -2.36 2.41
CA VAL A 82 -0.25 -3.49 1.71
C VAL A 82 1.00 -3.03 0.98
N ASN A 83 2.13 -3.70 1.21
CA ASN A 83 3.39 -3.35 0.57
C ASN A 83 3.30 -3.64 -0.93
N GLY A 84 3.62 -2.65 -1.76
CA GLY A 84 3.53 -2.74 -3.21
C GLY A 84 4.46 -3.76 -3.85
N ARG A 85 5.52 -4.20 -3.15
CA ARG A 85 6.44 -5.24 -3.60
C ARG A 85 5.97 -6.64 -3.25
N TRP A 86 4.97 -6.78 -2.38
CA TRP A 86 4.51 -8.09 -1.96
C TRP A 86 3.65 -8.73 -3.05
N LEU A 87 4.02 -9.96 -3.44
CA LEU A 87 3.31 -10.76 -4.43
C LEU A 87 2.71 -12.00 -3.75
N PRO A 88 1.59 -11.86 -3.01
CA PRO A 88 0.99 -12.96 -2.29
C PRO A 88 0.46 -14.06 -3.22
N ALA A 89 0.52 -15.30 -2.74
CA ALA A 89 -0.28 -16.39 -3.27
C ALA A 89 -1.76 -16.16 -2.98
N ARG A 90 -2.65 -16.75 -3.80
CA ARG A 90 -4.11 -16.52 -3.70
C ARG A 90 -4.67 -16.81 -2.30
N GLN A 91 -4.17 -17.85 -1.64
CA GLN A 91 -4.59 -18.22 -0.28
C GLN A 91 -4.18 -17.19 0.78
N GLU A 92 -3.03 -16.53 0.60
CA GLU A 92 -2.54 -15.50 1.52
C GLU A 92 -3.42 -14.25 1.43
N ILE A 93 -3.86 -13.88 0.23
CA ILE A 93 -4.73 -12.71 0.02
C ILE A 93 -6.09 -12.89 0.71
N SER A 94 -6.66 -14.10 0.73
CA SER A 94 -7.94 -14.33 1.40
C SER A 94 -7.92 -14.04 2.89
N HIS A 95 -6.75 -14.12 3.55
CA HIS A 95 -6.63 -13.79 4.96
C HIS A 95 -6.68 -12.28 5.22
N LEU A 96 -6.35 -11.45 4.23
CA LEU A 96 -6.37 -10.00 4.38
C LEU A 96 -7.75 -9.49 4.78
N ALA A 97 -8.82 -10.15 4.33
CA ALA A 97 -10.21 -9.81 4.64
C ALA A 97 -10.51 -9.61 6.14
N ASN A 98 -9.77 -10.28 7.01
CA ASN A 98 -10.01 -10.38 8.45
C ASN A 98 -8.83 -9.87 9.31
N VAL A 99 -7.94 -9.07 8.74
CA VAL A 99 -6.81 -8.48 9.47
C VAL A 99 -7.33 -7.49 10.52
N THR A 100 -6.78 -7.56 11.72
CA THR A 100 -7.00 -6.63 12.83
C THR A 100 -5.73 -5.81 13.10
N SER A 101 -5.81 -4.78 13.93
CA SER A 101 -4.66 -3.98 14.37
C SER A 101 -3.59 -4.80 15.09
N ASP A 102 -3.96 -5.90 15.75
CA ASP A 102 -3.03 -6.84 16.39
C ASP A 102 -2.30 -7.77 15.39
N THR A 103 -2.59 -7.65 14.08
CA THR A 103 -2.07 -8.55 13.06
C THR A 103 -1.18 -7.82 12.07
N VAL A 104 0.08 -8.24 12.00
CA VAL A 104 1.06 -7.75 11.03
C VAL A 104 1.58 -8.91 10.20
N GLY A 105 1.56 -8.75 8.88
CA GLY A 105 2.19 -9.67 7.95
C GLY A 105 3.63 -9.28 7.66
N MET A 106 4.57 -10.22 7.83
CA MET A 106 5.99 -10.00 7.60
C MET A 106 6.56 -10.96 6.56
N ILE A 107 7.46 -10.47 5.70
CA ILE A 107 8.37 -11.29 4.89
C ILE A 107 9.79 -10.94 5.28
N GLY A 108 10.45 -11.86 5.98
CA GLY A 108 11.74 -11.58 6.60
C GLY A 108 11.60 -10.40 7.56
N ASN A 109 12.29 -9.30 7.27
CA ASN A 109 12.27 -8.08 8.09
C ASN A 109 11.47 -6.93 7.45
N THR A 110 10.62 -7.24 6.47
CA THR A 110 9.79 -6.25 5.76
C THR A 110 8.31 -6.50 6.09
N VAL A 111 7.60 -5.42 6.43
CA VAL A 111 6.14 -5.43 6.53
C VAL A 111 5.53 -5.68 5.15
N ALA A 112 4.79 -6.78 5.03
CA ALA A 112 4.00 -7.13 3.85
C ALA A 112 2.62 -6.49 3.90
N TYR A 113 2.00 -6.47 5.08
CA TYR A 113 0.73 -5.76 5.33
C TYR A 113 0.54 -5.48 6.82
N LEU A 114 -0.27 -4.48 7.15
CA LEU A 114 -0.81 -4.23 8.49
C LEU A 114 -2.13 -3.44 8.39
N LEU A 115 -2.93 -3.42 9.44
CA LEU A 115 -4.07 -2.51 9.54
C LEU A 115 -3.62 -1.24 10.25
N LEU A 116 -3.66 -0.11 9.56
CA LEU A 116 -3.35 1.21 10.13
C LEU A 116 -4.60 1.77 10.80
N GLU A 117 -4.51 2.06 12.09
CA GLU A 117 -5.56 2.76 12.81
C GLU A 117 -5.50 4.29 12.59
N PRO A 118 -6.62 5.01 12.62
CA PRO A 118 -6.68 6.45 12.40
C PRO A 118 -5.70 7.27 13.26
N GLU A 119 -5.55 6.90 14.53
CA GLU A 119 -4.64 7.55 15.48
C GLU A 119 -3.15 7.35 15.12
N GLU A 120 -2.81 6.28 14.42
CA GLU A 120 -1.44 5.98 13.98
C GLU A 120 -1.09 6.71 12.68
N ALA A 121 -2.10 7.15 11.91
CA ALA A 121 -1.91 7.86 10.65
C ALA A 121 -1.06 9.13 10.80
N VAL A 122 -1.03 9.74 11.99
CA VAL A 122 -0.19 10.91 12.31
C VAL A 122 1.31 10.63 12.23
N LEU A 123 1.71 9.35 12.34
CA LEU A 123 3.11 8.93 12.23
C LEU A 123 3.57 8.84 10.78
N LEU A 124 2.63 8.73 9.83
CA LEU A 124 2.94 8.66 8.41
C LEU A 124 3.17 10.07 7.86
N THR A 125 4.44 10.41 7.65
CA THR A 125 4.82 11.64 6.95
C THR A 125 5.10 11.35 5.48
N ALA A 126 4.96 12.36 4.63
CA ALA A 126 5.17 12.25 3.19
C ALA A 126 6.61 11.85 2.78
N GLU A 127 7.56 11.84 3.71
CA GLU A 127 8.95 11.48 3.46
C GLU A 127 9.39 10.20 4.17
N ALA A 128 8.60 9.67 5.12
CA ALA A 128 9.06 8.61 6.03
C ALA A 128 7.98 7.59 6.44
N TRP A 129 6.94 7.38 5.63
CA TRP A 129 5.92 6.36 5.95
C TRP A 129 6.51 4.95 6.11
N ASP A 130 7.57 4.57 5.38
CA ASP A 130 8.21 3.26 5.51
C ASP A 130 8.78 3.02 6.92
N ASP A 131 9.54 4.00 7.43
CA ASP A 131 10.10 3.96 8.77
C ASP A 131 8.99 4.01 9.85
N ALA A 132 7.87 4.69 9.57
CA ALA A 132 6.71 4.74 10.47
C ALA A 132 5.96 3.41 10.50
N ILE A 133 5.69 2.81 9.34
CA ILE A 133 5.05 1.49 9.18
C ILE A 133 5.86 0.43 9.93
N GLN A 134 7.19 0.47 9.83
CA GLN A 134 8.06 -0.46 10.54
C GLN A 134 8.08 -0.30 12.06
N LYS A 135 7.69 0.87 12.60
CA LYS A 135 7.55 1.13 14.04
C LYS A 135 6.17 0.74 14.58
N ILE A 136 5.15 0.78 13.74
CA ILE A 136 3.78 0.36 14.07
C ILE A 136 3.69 -1.17 14.09
N ALA A 137 4.40 -1.81 13.15
CA ALA A 137 4.55 -3.26 13.05
C ALA A 137 5.32 -3.89 14.23
#